data_AF-A0A938P302-F1
#
_entry.id   AF-A0A938P302-F1
#
_cell.length_a   1.000
_cell.length_b   1.000
_cell.length_c   1.000
_cell.angle_alpha   90.00
_cell.angle_beta   90.00
_cell.angle_gamma   90.00
#
_symmetry.space_group_name_H-M   'P 1'
#
loop_
_entity.id
_entity.type
_entity.pdbx_description
1 polymer ?
#
loop_
_entity_poly.entity_id
_entity_poly.type
_entity_poly.pdbx_seq_one_letter_code
_entity_poly.pdbx_strand_id
1 'polypeptide(L)'
;MGKNVVGLLEGSDPALKNEVIILGAHLDHVGRNHLLMPGANDNASGVAVLMGAAEAIAKTSGYLKRSVLFILFGAEEQGVKGSEFYLAHPVVPNARVKAFINLESVGRGEKLRVGAGKNYPRLWEVVERNNRSYIHRSITADTTANLGRPRQDAAHFLWANIPTIGIAPYGAPPPPVATYHTTQDRLEYITPEILEDIGRLTFLTVMDLSR
;
A
#
# COMPACT_ATOMS: atom_id res chain seq x y z
N MET A 1 -12.99 17.18 -5.16
CA MET A 1 -13.13 16.61 -3.79
C MET A 1 -12.91 15.11 -3.90
N GLY A 2 -11.88 14.58 -3.23
CA GLY A 2 -11.65 13.14 -3.12
C GLY A 2 -12.51 12.53 -2.00
N LYS A 3 -12.67 11.21 -2.02
CA LYS A 3 -13.30 10.44 -0.94
C LYS A 3 -12.40 9.26 -0.58
N ASN A 4 -12.14 9.06 0.71
CA ASN A 4 -11.57 7.81 1.17
C ASN A 4 -12.66 6.73 1.12
N VAL A 5 -12.32 5.56 0.60
CA VAL A 5 -13.16 4.36 0.69
C VAL A 5 -12.52 3.41 1.68
N VAL A 6 -13.27 3.01 2.70
CA VAL A 6 -12.75 2.25 3.84
C VAL A 6 -13.58 0.98 4.05
N GLY A 7 -12.91 -0.15 4.21
CA GLY A 7 -13.53 -1.43 4.56
C GLY A 7 -12.83 -2.06 5.76
N LEU A 8 -13.59 -2.41 6.80
CA LEU A 8 -13.08 -3.10 7.98
C LEU A 8 -13.51 -4.56 7.97
N LEU A 9 -12.54 -5.46 8.07
CA LEU A 9 -12.76 -6.88 8.33
C LEU A 9 -12.34 -7.20 9.77
N GLU A 10 -13.32 -7.55 10.60
CA GLU A 10 -13.09 -7.81 12.03
C GLU A 10 -12.32 -9.11 12.26
N GLY A 11 -11.34 -9.06 13.16
CA GLY A 11 -10.60 -10.23 13.62
C GLY A 11 -11.43 -11.15 14.51
N SER A 12 -11.10 -12.44 14.52
CA SER A 12 -11.83 -13.49 15.25
C SER A 12 -11.48 -13.60 16.73
N ASP A 13 -10.32 -13.07 17.17
CA ASP A 13 -9.83 -13.22 18.54
C ASP A 13 -10.32 -12.07 19.43
N PRO A 14 -11.07 -12.32 20.52
CA PRO A 14 -11.60 -11.26 21.39
C PRO A 14 -10.54 -10.33 22.01
N ALA A 15 -9.32 -10.82 22.22
CA ALA A 15 -8.22 -10.04 22.78
C ALA A 15 -7.50 -9.23 21.69
N LEU A 16 -7.37 -9.78 20.47
CA LEU A 16 -6.57 -9.17 19.41
C LEU A 16 -7.37 -8.41 18.35
N LYS A 17 -8.69 -8.60 18.24
CA LYS A 17 -9.52 -7.96 17.21
C LYS A 17 -9.53 -6.43 17.27
N ASN A 18 -9.18 -5.84 18.41
CA ASN A 18 -9.02 -4.40 18.58
C ASN A 18 -7.65 -3.88 18.11
N GLU A 19 -6.72 -4.76 17.74
CA GLU A 19 -5.49 -4.39 17.05
C GLU A 19 -5.73 -4.43 15.54
N VAL A 20 -5.26 -3.41 14.81
CA VAL A 20 -5.62 -3.23 13.40
C VAL A 20 -4.37 -3.18 12.51
N ILE A 21 -4.39 -3.94 11.43
CA ILE A 21 -3.45 -3.84 10.31
C ILE A 21 -4.12 -3.04 9.20
N ILE A 22 -3.50 -1.95 8.76
CA ILE A 22 -4.00 -1.17 7.61
C ILE A 22 -3.28 -1.62 6.35
N LEU A 23 -4.05 -1.93 5.31
CA LEU A 23 -3.56 -2.02 3.94
C LEU A 23 -4.16 -0.87 3.14
N GLY A 24 -3.32 -0.09 2.46
CA GLY A 24 -3.80 1.07 1.72
C GLY A 24 -3.09 1.33 0.40
N ALA A 25 -3.79 2.08 -0.45
CA ALA A 25 -3.35 2.65 -1.71
C ALA A 25 -4.17 3.93 -1.93
N HIS A 26 -3.72 4.87 -2.75
CA HIS A 26 -4.61 5.97 -3.14
C HIS A 26 -5.46 5.59 -4.36
N LEU A 27 -6.70 6.07 -4.34
CA LEU A 27 -7.73 5.84 -5.34
C LEU A 27 -7.70 6.89 -6.45
N ASP A 28 -7.30 8.11 -6.12
CA ASP A 28 -7.27 9.19 -7.09
C ASP A 28 -6.03 9.11 -7.98
N HIS A 29 -6.11 9.85 -9.08
CA HIS A 29 -4.97 10.24 -9.90
C HIS A 29 -5.20 11.70 -10.30
N VAL A 30 -4.24 12.30 -11.02
CA VAL A 30 -4.36 13.69 -11.53
C VAL A 30 -5.60 13.89 -12.42
N GLY A 31 -6.13 12.81 -13.01
CA GLY A 31 -7.40 12.80 -13.72
C GLY A 31 -7.34 13.54 -15.06
N ARG A 32 -8.35 14.36 -15.36
CA ARG A 32 -8.43 15.08 -16.64
C ARG A 32 -8.03 16.54 -16.47
N ASN A 33 -6.91 16.92 -17.06
CA ASN A 33 -6.47 18.30 -17.24
C ASN A 33 -6.21 18.56 -18.72
N HIS A 34 -7.23 19.07 -19.45
CA HIS A 34 -7.34 19.09 -20.92
C HIS A 34 -7.34 17.70 -21.58
N LEU A 35 -6.35 16.88 -21.25
CA LEU A 35 -6.21 15.48 -21.64
C LEU A 35 -6.47 14.57 -20.42
N LEU A 36 -6.89 13.34 -20.68
CA LEU A 36 -7.04 12.31 -19.66
C LEU A 36 -5.67 11.73 -19.30
N MET A 37 -5.29 11.79 -18.03
CA MET A 37 -4.18 11.04 -17.45
C MET A 37 -4.78 9.79 -16.81
N PRO A 38 -4.50 8.57 -17.32
CA PRO A 38 -5.24 7.38 -16.89
C PRO A 38 -4.84 6.83 -15.51
N GLY A 39 -3.60 7.05 -15.05
CA GLY A 39 -3.14 6.60 -13.74
C GLY A 39 -3.00 5.08 -13.60
N ALA A 40 -2.64 4.38 -14.68
CA ALA A 40 -2.60 2.92 -14.69
C ALA A 40 -1.61 2.36 -13.65
N ASN A 41 -0.39 2.88 -13.61
CA ASN A 41 0.58 2.52 -12.60
C ASN A 41 0.35 3.32 -11.33
N ASP A 42 0.11 4.62 -11.44
CA ASP A 42 -0.04 5.57 -10.35
C ASP A 42 -1.51 6.03 -10.22
N ASN A 43 -2.35 5.43 -9.38
CA ASN A 43 -2.08 4.26 -8.55
C ASN A 43 -3.17 3.18 -8.70
N ALA A 44 -3.80 3.10 -9.89
CA ALA A 44 -4.76 2.04 -10.18
C ALA A 44 -4.16 0.63 -9.98
N SER A 45 -2.84 0.50 -10.16
CA SER A 45 -2.09 -0.72 -9.86
C SER A 45 -2.13 -1.10 -8.37
N GLY A 46 -1.93 -0.13 -7.46
CA GLY A 46 -2.03 -0.33 -6.01
C GLY A 46 -3.46 -0.63 -5.59
N VAL A 47 -4.44 0.05 -6.18
CA VAL A 47 -5.88 -0.25 -5.99
C VAL A 47 -6.19 -1.69 -6.39
N ALA A 48 -5.72 -2.14 -7.55
CA ALA A 48 -5.96 -3.49 -8.04
C ALA A 48 -5.36 -4.55 -7.11
N VAL A 49 -4.12 -4.35 -6.66
CA VAL A 49 -3.47 -5.23 -5.68
C VAL A 49 -4.23 -5.26 -4.36
N LEU A 50 -4.61 -4.09 -3.83
CA LEU A 50 -5.36 -3.99 -2.58
C LEU A 50 -6.69 -4.73 -2.66
N MET A 51 -7.46 -4.52 -3.73
CA MET A 51 -8.76 -5.17 -3.91
C MET A 51 -8.63 -6.69 -4.05
N GLY A 52 -7.63 -7.17 -4.79
CA GLY A 52 -7.35 -8.60 -4.91
C GLY A 52 -6.91 -9.23 -3.58
N ALA A 53 -6.06 -8.55 -2.82
CA ALA A 53 -5.66 -8.99 -1.49
C ALA A 53 -6.86 -8.98 -0.53
N ALA A 54 -7.70 -7.95 -0.55
CA ALA A 54 -8.90 -7.86 0.28
C ALA A 54 -9.87 -9.01 0.00
N GLU A 55 -10.11 -9.36 -1.26
CA GLU A 55 -10.92 -10.51 -1.65
C GLU A 55 -10.34 -11.83 -1.09
N ALA A 56 -9.03 -12.05 -1.27
CA ALA A 56 -8.36 -13.25 -0.79
C ALA A 56 -8.35 -13.36 0.75
N ILE A 57 -8.15 -12.23 1.45
CA ILE A 57 -8.19 -12.16 2.91
C ILE A 57 -9.61 -12.42 3.42
N ALA A 58 -10.64 -11.86 2.79
CA ALA A 58 -12.03 -12.10 3.18
C ALA A 58 -12.41 -13.58 3.10
N LYS A 59 -11.94 -14.29 2.05
CA LYS A 59 -12.13 -15.74 1.87
C LYS A 59 -11.38 -16.59 2.91
N THR A 60 -10.39 -16.02 3.60
CA THR A 60 -9.59 -16.71 4.64
C THR A 60 -9.75 -16.05 6.03
N SER A 61 -10.82 -15.27 6.21
CA SER A 61 -11.06 -14.43 7.40
C SER A 61 -11.06 -15.19 8.73
N GLY A 62 -11.40 -16.48 8.74
CA GLY A 62 -11.33 -17.32 9.94
C GLY A 62 -9.92 -17.49 10.53
N TYR A 63 -8.87 -17.12 9.80
CA TYR A 63 -7.47 -17.14 10.27
C TYR A 63 -6.98 -15.79 10.81
N LEU A 64 -7.80 -14.73 10.72
CA LEU A 64 -7.43 -13.40 11.20
C LEU A 64 -7.76 -13.29 12.68
N LYS A 65 -6.76 -13.08 13.54
CA LYS A 65 -6.98 -12.75 14.96
C LYS A 65 -7.13 -11.24 15.15
N ARG A 66 -6.30 -10.45 14.47
CA ARG A 66 -6.41 -8.99 14.39
C ARG A 66 -7.36 -8.57 13.28
N SER A 67 -7.92 -7.38 13.40
CA SER A 67 -8.74 -6.80 12.33
C SER A 67 -7.86 -6.23 11.23
N VAL A 68 -8.37 -6.25 10.00
CA VAL A 68 -7.72 -5.64 8.84
C VAL A 68 -8.59 -4.51 8.32
N LEU A 69 -7.99 -3.33 8.16
CA LEU A 69 -8.65 -2.16 7.61
C LEU A 69 -8.05 -1.84 6.23
N PHE A 70 -8.90 -1.89 5.21
CA PHE A 70 -8.55 -1.55 3.85
C PHE A 70 -8.90 -0.09 3.60
N ILE A 71 -7.96 0.71 3.11
CA ILE A 71 -8.19 2.12 2.81
C ILE A 71 -7.74 2.45 1.39
N LEU A 72 -8.68 2.92 0.59
CA LEU A 72 -8.41 3.57 -0.69
C LEU A 72 -8.48 5.09 -0.45
N PHE A 73 -7.33 5.75 -0.32
CA PHE A 73 -7.25 7.17 0.01
C PHE A 73 -7.66 8.04 -1.19
N GLY A 74 -8.45 9.09 -0.97
CA GLY A 74 -8.75 10.07 -2.00
C GLY A 74 -7.92 11.33 -1.84
N ALA A 75 -7.66 12.02 -2.93
CA ALA A 75 -6.92 13.29 -2.95
C ALA A 75 -5.48 13.19 -2.44
N GLU A 76 -4.80 12.07 -2.72
CA GLU A 76 -3.35 11.94 -2.54
C GLU A 76 -2.63 12.95 -3.44
N GLU A 77 -3.02 13.01 -4.72
CA GLU A 77 -2.34 13.84 -5.71
C GLU A 77 -2.61 15.34 -5.53
N GLN A 78 -3.48 15.68 -4.57
CA GLN A 78 -3.76 17.05 -4.17
C GLN A 78 -3.11 17.40 -2.81
N GLY A 79 -1.99 16.73 -2.50
CA GLY A 79 -1.18 17.01 -1.31
C GLY A 79 -1.47 16.08 -0.14
N VAL A 80 -1.71 14.80 -0.43
CA VAL A 80 -1.82 13.70 0.52
C VAL A 80 -3.02 13.87 1.48
N LYS A 81 -4.09 14.51 0.99
CA LYS A 81 -5.21 14.98 1.82
C LYS A 81 -6.09 13.86 2.37
N GLY A 82 -6.13 12.72 1.68
CA GLY A 82 -6.90 11.55 2.11
C GLY A 82 -6.42 10.99 3.44
N SER A 83 -5.12 10.67 3.54
CA SER A 83 -4.53 10.16 4.78
C SER A 83 -4.45 11.21 5.88
N GLU A 84 -4.22 12.50 5.54
CA GLU A 84 -4.30 13.60 6.51
C GLU A 84 -5.68 13.64 7.17
N PHE A 85 -6.73 13.62 6.34
CA PHE A 85 -8.11 13.64 6.82
C PHE A 85 -8.45 12.39 7.63
N TYR A 86 -8.02 11.21 7.18
CA TYR A 86 -8.26 9.95 7.88
C TYR A 86 -7.65 9.96 9.28
N LEU A 87 -6.39 10.39 9.44
CA LEU A 87 -5.74 10.39 10.76
C LEU A 87 -6.39 11.37 11.74
N ALA A 88 -7.01 12.44 11.24
CA ALA A 88 -7.80 13.38 12.05
C ALA A 88 -9.21 12.86 12.38
N HIS A 89 -9.78 11.98 11.53
CA HIS A 89 -11.13 11.43 11.67
C HIS A 89 -11.14 9.91 11.48
N PRO A 90 -10.42 9.15 12.32
CA PRO A 90 -10.14 7.77 11.99
C PRO A 90 -11.33 6.86 12.32
N VAL A 91 -11.61 5.89 11.46
CA VAL A 91 -12.70 4.90 11.65
C VAL A 91 -12.41 4.01 12.86
N VAL A 92 -11.14 3.75 13.13
CA VAL A 92 -10.65 3.10 14.35
C VAL A 92 -9.62 4.01 15.03
N PRO A 93 -9.56 4.11 16.36
CA PRO A 93 -8.56 4.95 17.03
C PRO A 93 -7.13 4.67 16.53
N ASN A 94 -6.36 5.71 16.18
CA ASN A 94 -4.99 5.56 15.66
C ASN A 94 -4.09 4.68 16.57
N ALA A 95 -4.29 4.75 17.88
CA ALA A 95 -3.57 3.93 18.87
C ALA A 95 -3.81 2.40 18.72
N ARG A 96 -4.85 1.98 18.00
CA ARG A 96 -5.13 0.57 17.69
C ARG A 96 -4.34 0.05 16.49
N VAL A 97 -3.80 0.95 15.66
CA VAL A 97 -3.10 0.59 14.44
C VAL A 97 -1.71 0.04 14.79
N LYS A 98 -1.43 -1.20 14.38
CA LYS A 98 -0.15 -1.88 14.63
C LYS A 98 0.80 -1.84 13.44
N ALA A 99 0.24 -1.74 12.24
CA ALA A 99 1.01 -1.58 11.02
C ALA A 99 0.16 -0.90 9.94
N PHE A 100 0.81 -0.12 9.09
CA PHE A 100 0.28 0.35 7.82
C PHE A 100 1.20 -0.08 6.68
N ILE A 101 0.62 -0.77 5.69
CA ILE A 101 1.29 -1.15 4.45
C ILE A 101 0.70 -0.28 3.34
N ASN A 102 1.52 0.61 2.79
CA ASN A 102 1.15 1.46 1.68
C ASN A 102 1.63 0.86 0.34
N LEU A 103 0.73 0.74 -0.62
CA LEU A 103 1.02 0.34 -1.99
C LEU A 103 1.09 1.59 -2.85
N GLU A 104 2.24 1.86 -3.44
CA GLU A 104 2.46 2.99 -4.32
C GLU A 104 3.06 2.53 -5.64
N SER A 105 2.36 2.80 -6.75
CA SER A 105 2.90 2.62 -8.09
C SER A 105 3.43 1.21 -8.35
N VAL A 106 2.67 0.19 -7.94
CA VAL A 106 3.09 -1.22 -7.86
C VAL A 106 3.02 -2.02 -9.16
N GLY A 107 2.68 -1.37 -10.27
CA GLY A 107 2.46 -2.04 -11.56
C GLY A 107 3.70 -2.22 -12.44
N ARG A 108 4.87 -1.65 -12.10
CA ARG A 108 6.00 -1.62 -13.03
C ARG A 108 7.37 -1.72 -12.36
N GLY A 109 8.12 -2.79 -12.65
CA GLY A 109 9.49 -2.96 -12.20
C GLY A 109 9.98 -4.40 -12.27
N GLU A 110 11.22 -4.62 -11.84
CA GLU A 110 11.86 -5.93 -11.75
C GLU A 110 12.19 -6.33 -10.31
N LYS A 111 12.50 -5.33 -9.48
CA LYS A 111 12.93 -5.45 -8.09
C LYS A 111 11.96 -4.72 -7.17
N LEU A 112 11.97 -5.06 -5.89
CA LEU A 112 11.13 -4.46 -4.87
C LEU A 112 11.95 -3.62 -3.90
N ARG A 113 11.41 -2.46 -3.52
CA ARG A 113 11.91 -1.63 -2.44
C ARG A 113 10.84 -1.48 -1.38
N VAL A 114 11.25 -1.61 -0.12
CA VAL A 114 10.42 -1.35 1.05
C VAL A 114 10.88 -0.05 1.71
N GLY A 115 10.16 1.02 1.39
CA GLY A 115 10.32 2.32 2.04
C GLY A 115 10.03 2.23 3.54
N ALA A 116 10.83 2.93 4.35
CA ALA A 116 10.80 2.89 5.82
C ALA A 116 11.00 1.49 6.45
N GLY A 117 11.32 0.45 5.67
CA GLY A 117 11.51 -0.91 6.20
C GLY A 117 12.62 -0.99 7.24
N LYS A 118 13.71 -0.23 7.09
CA LYS A 118 14.79 -0.17 8.09
C LYS A 118 14.38 0.55 9.37
N ASN A 119 13.35 1.41 9.34
CA ASN A 119 12.82 2.08 10.53
C ASN A 119 11.96 1.13 11.38
N TYR A 120 11.34 0.11 10.75
CA TYR A 120 10.49 -0.87 11.41
C TYR A 120 10.99 -2.30 11.14
N PRO A 121 12.11 -2.71 11.76
CA PRO A 121 12.77 -3.98 11.45
C PRO A 121 11.87 -5.21 11.66
N ARG A 122 10.93 -5.15 12.61
CA ARG A 122 9.94 -6.23 12.81
C ARG A 122 8.95 -6.36 11.65
N LEU A 123 8.51 -5.25 11.07
CA LEU A 123 7.64 -5.29 9.88
C LEU A 123 8.45 -5.76 8.66
N TRP A 124 9.66 -5.25 8.51
CA TRP A 124 10.56 -5.67 7.45
C TRP A 124 10.87 -7.17 7.50
N GLU A 125 11.13 -7.73 8.68
CA GLU A 125 11.40 -9.15 8.86
C GLU A 125 10.25 -10.04 8.35
N VAL A 126 8.99 -9.62 8.57
CA VAL A 126 7.82 -10.35 8.05
C VAL A 126 7.80 -10.33 6.52
N VAL A 127 8.02 -9.15 5.91
CA VAL A 127 8.07 -9.01 4.44
C VAL A 127 9.22 -9.82 3.85
N GLU A 128 10.42 -9.72 4.43
CA GLU A 128 11.61 -10.44 3.96
C GLU A 128 11.43 -11.95 4.09
N ARG A 129 10.89 -12.42 5.22
CA ARG A 129 10.60 -13.85 5.42
C ARG A 129 9.61 -14.36 4.38
N ASN A 130 8.50 -13.65 4.16
CA ASN A 130 7.49 -14.06 3.19
C ASN A 130 8.04 -14.04 1.75
N ASN A 131 8.85 -13.02 1.41
CA ASN A 131 9.53 -13.01 0.13
C ASN A 131 10.48 -14.21 -0.02
N ARG A 132 11.33 -14.48 0.99
CA ARG A 132 12.28 -15.59 0.98
C ARG A 132 11.61 -16.96 0.89
N SER A 133 10.44 -17.13 1.50
CA SER A 133 9.72 -18.41 1.56
C SER A 133 8.84 -18.68 0.33
N TYR A 134 8.29 -17.64 -0.31
CA TYR A 134 7.20 -17.84 -1.28
C TYR A 134 7.32 -17.07 -2.60
N ILE A 135 8.03 -15.94 -2.65
CA ILE A 135 8.00 -15.00 -3.79
C ILE A 135 9.36 -14.92 -4.52
N HIS A 136 10.45 -14.95 -3.77
CA HIS A 136 11.83 -15.01 -4.27
C HIS A 136 12.26 -13.83 -5.16
N ARG A 137 11.67 -12.64 -4.97
CA ARG A 137 12.10 -11.42 -5.68
C ARG A 137 13.35 -10.81 -5.04
N SER A 138 14.12 -10.07 -5.84
CA SER A 138 15.15 -9.17 -5.31
C SER A 138 14.46 -8.02 -4.58
N ILE A 139 14.64 -7.95 -3.26
CA ILE A 139 13.99 -6.98 -2.39
C ILE A 139 15.01 -6.28 -1.51
N THR A 140 14.86 -4.97 -1.31
CA THR A 140 15.67 -4.18 -0.39
C THR A 140 14.80 -3.29 0.48
N ALA A 141 15.29 -2.94 1.66
CA ALA A 141 14.65 -1.96 2.55
C ALA A 141 15.53 -0.72 2.70
N ASP A 142 14.91 0.43 2.87
CA ASP A 142 15.60 1.68 3.16
C ASP A 142 14.92 2.46 4.31
N THR A 143 15.42 3.67 4.57
CA THR A 143 14.86 4.59 5.58
C THR A 143 14.04 5.73 4.96
N THR A 144 13.64 5.60 3.69
CA THR A 144 12.91 6.65 2.97
C THR A 144 11.51 6.77 3.55
N ALA A 145 11.24 7.93 4.15
CA ALA A 145 10.01 8.21 4.88
C ALA A 145 9.31 9.50 4.42
N ASN A 146 9.88 10.24 3.46
CA ASN A 146 9.35 11.51 2.92
C ASN A 146 8.92 12.53 4.00
N LEU A 147 9.60 12.56 5.16
CA LEU A 147 9.15 13.33 6.34
C LEU A 147 9.19 14.85 6.18
N GLY A 148 10.03 15.39 5.29
CA GLY A 148 10.13 16.84 5.05
C GLY A 148 9.06 17.38 4.10
N ARG A 149 8.49 16.53 3.26
CA ARG A 149 7.36 16.84 2.38
C ARG A 149 6.65 15.53 2.04
N PRO A 150 5.40 15.34 2.47
CA PRO A 150 4.66 14.12 2.21
C PRO A 150 4.45 13.99 0.70
N ARG A 151 4.85 12.85 0.15
CA ARG A 151 4.70 12.49 -1.28
C ARG A 151 3.88 11.22 -1.49
N GLN A 152 3.45 10.62 -0.39
CA GLN A 152 2.75 9.34 -0.31
C GLN A 152 1.96 9.36 1.00
N ASP A 153 0.83 8.65 1.06
CA ASP A 153 0.03 8.52 2.28
C ASP A 153 0.83 8.00 3.48
N ALA A 154 1.83 7.13 3.24
CA ALA A 154 2.74 6.62 4.26
C ALA A 154 3.39 7.71 5.12
N ALA A 155 3.67 8.90 4.56
CA ALA A 155 4.34 9.98 5.29
C ALA A 155 3.51 10.48 6.49
N HIS A 156 2.19 10.60 6.34
CA HIS A 156 1.31 11.05 7.42
C HIS A 156 1.23 10.04 8.57
N PHE A 157 1.21 8.74 8.26
CA PHE A 157 1.23 7.69 9.28
C PHE A 157 2.58 7.62 10.01
N LEU A 158 3.68 7.84 9.30
CA LEU A 158 5.01 7.97 9.90
C LEU A 158 5.09 9.18 10.86
N TRP A 159 4.53 10.33 10.48
CA TRP A 159 4.43 11.49 11.39
C TRP A 159 3.57 11.20 12.63
N ALA A 160 2.53 10.39 12.49
CA ALA A 160 1.69 9.94 13.59
C ALA A 160 2.34 8.82 14.44
N ASN A 161 3.61 8.47 14.17
CA ASN A 161 4.35 7.40 14.85
C ASN A 161 3.67 6.02 14.74
N ILE A 162 2.94 5.78 13.64
CA ILE A 162 2.34 4.49 13.34
C ILE A 162 3.37 3.66 12.53
N PRO A 163 3.67 2.41 12.92
CA PRO A 163 4.56 1.54 12.16
C PRO A 163 4.12 1.41 10.70
N THR A 164 4.93 1.90 9.77
CA THR A 164 4.52 2.06 8.37
C THR A 164 5.63 1.63 7.43
N ILE A 165 5.26 0.90 6.38
CA ILE A 165 6.15 0.57 5.27
C ILE A 165 5.46 0.86 3.94
N GLY A 166 6.23 1.26 2.93
CA GLY A 166 5.75 1.44 1.56
C GLY A 166 6.37 0.40 0.64
N ILE A 167 5.58 -0.31 -0.16
CA ILE A 167 6.09 -1.25 -1.17
C ILE A 167 6.04 -0.55 -2.52
N ALA A 168 7.21 -0.45 -3.17
CA ALA A 168 7.33 0.13 -4.49
C ALA A 168 8.30 -0.69 -5.37
N PRO A 169 7.90 -1.07 -6.59
CA PRO A 169 8.78 -1.71 -7.55
C PRO A 169 9.75 -0.70 -8.18
N TYR A 170 10.88 -1.20 -8.68
CA TYR A 170 11.83 -0.40 -9.45
C TYR A 170 12.64 -1.27 -10.40
N GLY A 171 13.48 -0.63 -11.21
CA GLY A 171 14.43 -1.32 -12.09
C GLY A 171 13.86 -1.74 -13.45
N ALA A 172 12.61 -1.42 -13.77
CA ALA A 172 12.13 -1.55 -15.14
C ALA A 172 12.95 -0.63 -16.07
N PRO A 173 13.20 -1.05 -17.33
CA PRO A 173 13.79 -0.19 -18.35
C PRO A 173 13.06 1.16 -18.44
N PRO A 174 13.72 2.28 -18.72
CA PRO A 174 13.03 3.55 -18.89
C PRO A 174 12.01 3.43 -20.04
N PRO A 175 10.77 3.92 -19.85
CA PRO A 175 9.81 3.97 -20.94
C PRO A 175 10.31 4.96 -22.02
N PRO A 176 9.87 4.80 -23.28
CA PRO A 176 10.27 5.71 -24.37
C PRO A 176 9.75 7.15 -24.15
N VAL A 177 8.79 7.32 -23.24
CA VAL A 177 8.14 8.58 -22.88
C VAL A 177 7.95 8.65 -21.37
N ALA A 178 7.95 9.84 -20.78
CA ALA A 178 7.63 10.01 -19.36
C ALA A 178 6.21 9.51 -19.08
N THR A 179 6.04 8.71 -18.02
CA THR A 179 4.75 8.10 -17.66
C THR A 179 4.10 8.79 -16.46
N TYR A 180 4.86 9.07 -15.40
CA TYR A 180 4.36 9.67 -14.15
C TYR A 180 3.61 10.99 -14.38
N HIS A 181 2.35 11.06 -13.95
CA HIS A 181 1.45 12.22 -14.11
C HIS A 181 1.28 12.69 -15.55
N THR A 182 1.25 11.76 -16.50
CA THR A 182 1.04 12.07 -17.92
C THR A 182 -0.07 11.22 -18.54
N THR A 183 -0.43 11.55 -19.78
CA THR A 183 -1.34 10.72 -20.59
C THR A 183 -0.78 9.34 -20.93
N GLN A 184 0.51 9.10 -20.64
CA GLN A 184 1.22 7.86 -20.97
C GLN A 184 1.25 6.88 -19.80
N ASP A 185 0.71 7.21 -18.62
CA ASP A 185 0.51 6.21 -17.57
C ASP A 185 -0.65 5.27 -17.93
N ARG A 186 -0.34 4.29 -18.79
CA ARG A 186 -1.28 3.42 -19.49
C ARG A 186 -0.98 1.96 -19.17
N LEU A 187 -2.01 1.11 -19.30
CA LEU A 187 -1.92 -0.33 -19.04
C LEU A 187 -0.79 -1.04 -19.81
N GLU A 188 -0.40 -0.53 -20.98
CA GLU A 188 0.69 -1.09 -21.79
C GLU A 188 2.07 -1.08 -21.10
N TYR A 189 2.26 -0.24 -20.07
CA TYR A 189 3.50 -0.17 -19.30
C TYR A 189 3.46 -0.96 -17.99
N ILE A 190 2.33 -1.61 -17.68
CA ILE A 190 2.17 -2.47 -16.53
C ILE A 190 2.84 -3.82 -16.81
N THR A 191 3.51 -4.36 -15.80
CA THR A 191 4.13 -5.69 -15.80
C THR A 191 3.28 -6.62 -14.94
N PRO A 192 2.41 -7.46 -15.52
CA PRO A 192 1.49 -8.30 -14.74
C PRO A 192 2.18 -9.21 -13.72
N GLU A 193 3.39 -9.70 -14.03
CA GLU A 193 4.12 -10.63 -13.17
C GLU A 193 4.54 -9.98 -11.85
N ILE A 194 4.93 -8.69 -11.87
CA ILE A 194 5.28 -8.00 -10.61
C ILE A 194 4.03 -7.65 -9.80
N LEU A 195 2.91 -7.38 -10.47
CA LEU A 195 1.62 -7.19 -9.80
C LEU A 195 1.18 -8.45 -9.06
N GLU A 196 1.30 -9.62 -9.71
CA GLU A 196 0.97 -10.90 -9.08
C GLU A 196 1.83 -11.14 -7.85
N ASP A 197 3.15 -10.95 -7.97
CA ASP A 197 4.08 -11.19 -6.88
C ASP A 197 3.90 -10.21 -5.72
N ILE A 198 3.65 -8.92 -6.01
CA ILE A 198 3.33 -7.93 -4.97
C ILE A 198 1.97 -8.26 -4.34
N GLY A 199 0.98 -8.72 -5.10
CA GLY A 199 -0.31 -9.16 -4.56
C GLY A 199 -0.18 -10.33 -3.60
N ARG A 200 0.59 -11.35 -3.98
CA ARG A 200 0.89 -12.50 -3.12
C ARG A 200 1.69 -12.10 -1.89
N LEU A 201 2.73 -11.27 -2.06
CA LEU A 201 3.54 -10.76 -0.95
C LEU A 201 2.70 -9.95 0.04
N THR A 202 1.82 -9.08 -0.47
CA THR A 202 0.91 -8.25 0.31
C THR A 202 -0.06 -9.12 1.11
N PHE A 203 -0.72 -10.08 0.44
CA PHE A 203 -1.59 -11.05 1.09
C PHE A 203 -0.87 -11.78 2.24
N LEU A 204 0.29 -12.38 1.96
CA LEU A 204 1.07 -13.14 2.95
C LEU A 204 1.48 -12.25 4.14
N THR A 205 1.90 -11.02 3.86
CA THR A 205 2.35 -10.06 4.89
C THR A 205 1.18 -9.66 5.79
N VAL A 206 0.02 -9.31 5.22
CA VAL A 206 -1.17 -8.96 6.01
C VAL A 206 -1.66 -10.15 6.82
N MET A 207 -1.69 -11.35 6.23
CA MET A 207 -2.09 -12.57 6.94
C MET A 207 -1.17 -12.85 8.13
N ASP A 208 0.15 -12.77 7.96
CA ASP A 208 1.11 -13.02 9.04
C ASP A 208 1.02 -11.98 10.16
N LEU A 209 0.86 -10.70 9.82
CA LEU A 209 0.69 -9.64 10.83
C LEU A 209 -0.64 -9.76 11.58
N SER A 210 -1.64 -10.42 10.98
CA SER A 210 -2.98 -10.54 11.55
C SER A 210 -3.19 -11.78 12.43
N ARG A 211 -2.16 -12.62 12.64
CA ARG A 211 -2.21 -13.85 13.45
C ARG A 211 -2.03 -13.66 14.95
#